data_AF-A0A9E5C9D1-F1
#
_entry.id   AF-A0A9E5C9D1-F1
#
_cell.length_a   1.000
_cell.length_b   1.000
_cell.length_c   1.000
_cell.angle_alpha   90.00
_cell.angle_beta   90.00
_cell.angle_gamma   90.00
#
_symmetry.space_group_name_H-M   'P 1'
#
loop_
_entity.id
_entity.type
_entity.pdbx_description
1 polymer ?
#
loop_
_entity_poly.entity_id
_entity_poly.type
_entity_poly.pdbx_seq_one_letter_code
_entity_poly.pdbx_strand_id
1 'polypeptide(L)' 'MEDLDITRVKPIEILLAEDNPGDARLTVEGFKDAKVKNNITVVEDGMEALAYLRHEGPYANAALPDLILLDLNMPKKDGR' A
#
# COMPACT_ATOMS: atom_id res chain seq x y z
N MET A 1 5.74 0.83 -34.69
CA MET A 1 5.99 1.70 -33.53
C MET A 1 4.64 1.77 -32.85
N GLU A 2 4.44 0.95 -31.81
CA GLU A 2 3.18 0.94 -31.08
C GLU A 2 2.96 2.32 -30.48
N ASP A 3 1.82 2.91 -30.78
CA ASP A 3 1.37 4.15 -30.18
C ASP A 3 1.33 3.95 -28.66
N LEU A 4 2.20 4.65 -27.94
CA LEU A 4 2.17 4.69 -26.49
C LEU A 4 0.85 5.36 -26.10
N ASP A 5 -0.14 4.57 -25.66
CA ASP A 5 -1.43 5.07 -25.19
C ASP A 5 -1.23 5.91 -23.92
N ILE A 6 -0.99 7.21 -24.12
CA ILE A 6 -0.87 8.22 -23.05
C ILE A 6 -2.21 8.50 -22.33
N THR A 7 -3.31 7.82 -22.70
CA THR A 7 -4.64 8.07 -22.12
C THR A 7 -5.01 7.14 -20.96
N ARG A 8 -4.23 6.09 -20.70
CA ARG A 8 -4.44 5.18 -19.56
C ARG A 8 -3.50 5.50 -18.41
N VAL A 9 -3.79 6.58 -17.67
CA VAL A 9 -3.18 6.78 -16.35
C VAL A 9 -3.70 5.68 -15.42
N LYS A 10 -2.89 4.62 -15.24
CA LYS A 10 -3.15 3.58 -14.23
C LYS A 10 -3.14 4.22 -12.84
N PRO A 11 -3.99 3.77 -11.89
CA PRO A 11 -3.84 4.16 -10.49
C PRO A 11 -2.43 3.84 -10.00
N ILE A 12 -1.92 4.68 -9.09
CA ILE A 12 -0.73 4.36 -8.31
C ILE A 12 -1.12 3.32 -7.26
N GLU A 13 -0.45 2.17 -7.25
CA GLU A 13 -0.64 1.15 -6.22
C GLU A 13 0.23 1.50 -5.01
N ILE A 14 -0.38 1.73 -3.85
CA ILE A 14 0.31 2.14 -2.61
C ILE A 14 0.10 1.05 -1.56
N LEU A 15 1.19 0.58 -0.98
CA LEU A 15 1.16 -0.24 0.24
C LEU A 15 1.46 0.65 1.43
N LEU A 16 0.54 0.75 2.39
CA LEU A 16 0.70 1.46 3.64
C LEU A 16 0.83 0.44 4.79
N ALA A 17 1.99 0.39 5.44
CA ALA A 17 2.20 -0.37 6.67
C ALA A 17 2.08 0.57 7.86
N GLU A 18 0.99 0.43 8.62
CA GLU A 18 0.59 1.29 9.73
C GLU A 18 -0.32 0.50 10.68
N ASP A 19 0.07 0.34 11.94
CA ASP A 19 -0.69 -0.44 12.93
C ASP A 19 -1.72 0.42 13.69
N ASN A 20 -1.60 1.74 13.64
CA ASN A 20 -2.58 2.65 14.20
C ASN A 20 -3.72 2.91 13.20
N PRO A 21 -4.96 2.44 13.47
CA PRO A 21 -6.08 2.61 12.56
C PRO A 21 -6.49 4.07 12.36
N GLY A 22 -6.18 4.94 13.32
CA GLY A 22 -6.40 6.39 13.21
C GLY A 22 -5.46 7.02 12.19
N ASP A 23 -4.17 6.71 12.27
CA ASP A 23 -3.14 7.26 11.38
C ASP A 23 -3.28 6.68 9.96
N ALA A 24 -3.61 5.38 9.84
CA ALA A 24 -3.92 4.75 8.57
C ALA A 24 -5.10 5.45 7.87
N ARG A 25 -6.18 5.71 8.63
CA ARG A 25 -7.35 6.41 8.11
C ARG A 25 -7.01 7.84 7.68
N LEU A 26 -6.28 8.59 8.50
CA LEU A 26 -5.87 9.96 8.16
C LEU A 26 -5.04 10.00 6.88
N THR A 27 -4.11 9.05 6.72
CA THR A 27 -3.29 8.93 5.52
C THR A 27 -4.15 8.64 4.28
N VAL A 28 -5.07 7.68 4.37
CA VAL A 28 -5.99 7.33 3.28
C VAL A 28 -6.87 8.52 2.88
N GLU A 29 -7.42 9.27 3.85
CA GLU A 29 -8.20 10.48 3.55
C GLU A 29 -7.33 11.58 2.92
N GLY A 30 -6.08 11.77 3.38
CA GLY A 30 -5.15 12.71 2.76
C GLY A 30 -4.87 12.42 1.28
N PHE A 31 -4.73 11.15 0.90
CA PHE A 31 -4.59 10.76 -0.50
C PHE A 31 -5.87 10.97 -1.33
N LYS A 32 -7.05 10.77 -0.74
CA LYS A 32 -8.34 11.07 -1.40
C LYS A 32 -8.47 12.57 -1.66
N ASP A 33 -8.16 13.40 -0.68
CA ASP A 33 -8.26 14.87 -0.77
C ASP A 33 -7.27 15.45 -1.78
N ALA A 34 -6.08 14.85 -1.92
CA ALA A 34 -5.09 15.22 -2.92
C ALA A 34 -5.54 14.93 -4.37
N LYS A 35 -6.69 14.26 -4.57
CA LYS A 35 -7.23 13.86 -5.89
C LYS A 35 -6.24 13.06 -6.73
N VAL A 36 -5.34 12.33 -6.08
CA VAL A 36 -4.42 11.42 -6.73
C VAL A 36 -5.19 10.15 -7.07
N LYS A 37 -5.09 9.67 -8.32
CA LYS A 37 -5.66 8.37 -8.69
C LYS A 37 -4.78 7.27 -8.13
N ASN A 38 -5.17 6.69 -6.99
CA ASN A 38 -4.42 5.65 -6.30
C ASN A 38 -5.34 4.55 -5.77
N ASN A 39 -4.75 3.38 -5.53
CA ASN A 39 -5.31 2.30 -4.74
C ASN A 39 -4.38 2.13 -3.53
N ILE A 40 -4.93 2.17 -2.32
CA ILE A 40 -4.15 2.00 -1.09
C ILE A 40 -4.54 0.68 -0.45
N THR A 41 -3.56 -0.21 -0.29
CA THR A 41 -3.70 -1.39 0.57
C THR A 41 -3.02 -1.09 1.90
N VAL A 42 -3.75 -1.25 3.00
CA VAL A 42 -3.22 -1.10 4.36
C VAL A 42 -2.90 -2.47 4.92
N VAL A 43 -1.74 -2.60 5.57
CA VAL A 43 -1.32 -3.76 6.36
C VAL A 43 -0.95 -3.30 7.75
N GLU A 44 -1.26 -4.11 8.76
CA GLU A 44 -1.14 -3.70 10.17
C GLU A 44 0.22 -4.09 10.78
N ASP A 45 1.02 -4.90 10.08
CA ASP A 45 2.35 -5.26 10.54
C ASP A 45 3.33 -5.63 9.41
N GLY A 46 4.59 -5.85 9.78
CA GLY A 46 5.66 -6.21 8.84
C GLY A 46 5.53 -7.61 8.25
N MET A 47 4.84 -8.55 8.90
CA MET A 47 4.61 -9.89 8.35
C MET A 47 3.57 -9.83 7.24
N GLU A 48 2.49 -9.06 7.43
CA GLU A 48 1.52 -8.79 6.38
C GLU A 48 2.15 -8.02 5.23
N ALA A 49 3.01 -7.03 5.51
CA ALA A 49 3.75 -6.31 4.47
C ALA A 49 4.64 -7.25 3.65
N LEU A 50 5.37 -8.16 4.30
CA LEU A 50 6.20 -9.16 3.61
C LEU A 50 5.35 -10.15 2.81
N ALA A 51 4.23 -10.62 3.37
CA ALA A 51 3.32 -11.52 2.67
C ALA A 51 2.70 -10.83 1.44
N TYR A 52 2.36 -9.55 1.54
CA TYR A 52 1.89 -8.73 0.42
C TYR A 52 2.94 -8.67 -0.69
N LEU A 53 4.18 -8.29 -0.36
CA LEU A 53 5.26 -8.14 -1.33
C LEU A 53 5.71 -9.45 -1.98
N ARG A 54 5.49 -10.59 -1.30
CA ARG A 54 5.79 -11.93 -1.82
C ARG A 54 4.61 -12.58 -2.53
N HIS A 55 3.44 -11.94 -2.55
CA HIS A 55 2.17 -12.49 -3.03
C HIS A 55 1.82 -13.82 -2.34
N GLU A 56 1.89 -13.83 -1.01
CA GLU A 56 1.58 -15.00 -0.18
C GLU A 56 0.19 -14.89 0.44
N GLY A 57 -0.46 -16.04 0.65
CA GLY A 57 -1.73 -16.13 1.37
C GLY A 57 -2.85 -15.26 0.76
N PRO A 58 -3.48 -14.35 1.53
CA PRO A 58 -4.57 -13.51 1.03
C PRO A 58 -4.11 -12.53 -0.05
N TYR A 59 -2.81 -12.31 -0.21
CA TYR A 59 -2.22 -11.36 -1.15
C TYR A 59 -1.72 -12.02 -2.44
N ALA A 60 -2.10 -13.27 -2.73
CA ALA A 60 -1.65 -14.01 -3.92
C ALA A 60 -1.91 -13.29 -5.26
N ASN A 61 -2.93 -12.43 -5.31
CA ASN A 61 -3.28 -11.62 -6.48
C ASN A 61 -3.16 -10.11 -6.20
N ALA A 62 -2.43 -9.72 -5.16
CA ALA A 62 -2.19 -8.30 -4.89
C ALA A 62 -1.41 -7.66 -6.03
N ALA A 63 -1.67 -6.37 -6.28
CA ALA A 63 -0.88 -5.61 -7.24
C ALA A 63 0.50 -5.31 -6.65
N LEU A 64 1.53 -5.27 -7.50
CA LEU A 64 2.84 -4.81 -7.06
C LEU A 64 2.75 -3.31 -6.72
N PRO A 65 3.17 -2.88 -5.52
CA PRO A 65 3.05 -1.48 -5.15
C PRO A 65 4.07 -0.64 -5.94
N ASP A 66 3.62 0.51 -6.45
CA ASP A 66 4.49 1.55 -7.01
C ASP A 66 5.14 2.38 -5.90
N LEU A 67 4.52 2.46 -4.72
CA LEU A 67 5.00 3.16 -3.53
C LEU A 67 4.71 2.36 -2.26
N ILE A 68 5.68 2.32 -1.35
CA ILE A 68 5.52 1.75 -0.01
C ILE A 68 5.69 2.87 1.02
N LEU A 69 4.68 3.06 1.86
CA LEU A 69 4.72 3.92 3.03
C LEU A 69 4.84 3.02 4.26
N LEU A 70 5.96 3.13 4.96
CA LEU A 70 6.27 2.31 6.14
C LEU A 70 6.33 3.21 7.36
N ASP A 71 5.44 2.99 8.33
CA ASP A 71 5.61 3.57 9.65
C ASP A 71 6.78 2.90 10.38
N LEU A 72 7.66 3.73 10.95
CA LEU A 72 8.80 3.30 11.73
C LEU A 72 8.46 3.10 13.21
N ASN A 73 7.32 3.66 13.66
CA ASN A 73 6.85 3.56 15.04
C ASN A 73 6.01 2.30 15.28
N MET A 74 5.57 1.63 14.21
CA MET A 74 5.01 0.28 14.24
C MET A 74 5.78 -0.55 15.27
N PRO A 75 5.12 -0.95 16.38
CA PRO A 75 5.75 -1.76 17.38
C PRO A 75 6.29 -2.97 16.65
N LYS A 76 7.59 -3.23 16.81
CA LYS A 76 8.16 -4.51 16.42
C LYS A 76 7.25 -5.53 17.08
N LYS A 77 6.40 -6.23 16.32
CA LYS A 77 5.74 -7.43 16.85
C LYS A 77 6.90 -8.28 17.31
N ASP A 78 7.05 -8.31 18.62
CA ASP A 78 7.92 -9.17 19.36
C ASP A 78 7.69 -10.57 18.79
N GLY A 79 8.63 -10.98 17.93
CA GLY A 79 8.77 -12.34 17.50
C GLY A 79 9.35 -13.11 18.67
N ARG A 80 8.47 -13.61 19.52
CA ARG A 80 8.70 -14.83 20.28
C ARG A 80 7.91 -15.97 19.68
#